data_AF-A2DDA2-F1
#
_entry.id   AF-A2DDA2-F1
#
_cell.length_a   1.000
_cell.length_b   1.000
_cell.length_c   1.000
_cell.angle_alpha   90.00
_cell.angle_beta   90.00
_cell.angle_gamma   90.00
#
_symmetry.space_group_name_H-M   'P 1'
#
loop_
_entity.id
_entity.type
_entity.pdbx_description
1 polymer ?
#
loop_
_entity_poly.entity_id
_entity_poly.type
_entity_poly.pdbx_seq_one_letter_code
_entity_poly.pdbx_strand_id
1 'polypeptide(L)'
;MSSSEESRKETGCDFNDIKPIKVFEYPDQASKIIWGVDSNNILQTSSQIIGLIANNKISIQMALYLIDIISQICVKEIKLLSEIYQKISNEFSCIIQPKNLKLAALLYYKGLKFKNFKPDMEEEEILNLYSTKSPLYYIAWDKVDDLKSKFPNLDINQKINDIKLLDCAIKYGSELCFNYLKNLGAQYTKYSEKYAVQGGNKEIFMHMIEDGKSFDNMINTALDYRNYEIAEYLKSNFGQTPDSIAESMHYGNYDIASYLLSNGEDINKMYNLFFSIFNIFYDIIFLFIFIIIL
;
A
#
# COMPACT_ATOMS: atom_id res chain seq x y z
N MET A 1 48.71 -0.46 -3.38
CA MET A 1 47.49 -1.18 -2.96
C MET A 1 46.31 -0.46 -3.57
N SER A 2 45.86 -0.94 -4.74
CA SER A 2 44.70 -0.42 -5.47
C SER A 2 43.67 -1.52 -5.41
N SER A 3 42.72 -1.42 -4.49
CA SER A 3 41.55 -2.31 -4.47
C SER A 3 40.70 -1.99 -5.68
N SER A 4 40.70 -2.89 -6.65
CA SER A 4 39.78 -2.89 -7.77
C SER A 4 38.37 -3.11 -7.23
N GLU A 5 37.58 -2.04 -7.18
CA GLU A 5 36.13 -2.14 -7.18
C GLU A 5 35.72 -2.80 -8.52
N GLU A 6 35.52 -4.11 -8.48
CA GLU A 6 34.83 -4.80 -9.56
C GLU A 6 33.41 -4.24 -9.63
N SER A 7 33.16 -3.38 -10.63
CA SER A 7 31.82 -2.93 -10.97
C SER A 7 30.98 -4.18 -11.27
N ARG A 8 30.13 -4.58 -10.32
CA ARG A 8 29.11 -5.60 -10.56
C ARG A 8 28.27 -5.11 -11.72
N LYS A 9 28.43 -5.71 -12.88
CA LYS A 9 27.50 -5.51 -14.00
C LYS A 9 26.17 -6.08 -13.55
N GLU A 10 25.31 -5.22 -13.01
CA GLU A 10 23.90 -5.54 -12.83
C GLU A 10 23.31 -5.80 -14.21
N THR A 11 23.23 -7.08 -14.56
CA THR A 11 22.34 -7.54 -15.61
C THR A 11 20.94 -7.05 -15.25
N GLY A 12 20.31 -6.27 -16.14
CA GLY A 12 18.99 -5.69 -15.94
C GLY A 12 17.99 -6.73 -15.45
N CYS A 13 17.76 -6.74 -14.14
CA CYS A 13 16.81 -7.63 -13.50
C CYS A 13 15.45 -6.92 -13.51
N ASP A 14 14.46 -7.52 -14.17
CA ASP A 14 13.07 -7.08 -14.15
C ASP A 14 12.43 -7.48 -12.82
N PHE A 15 11.89 -6.52 -12.07
CA PHE A 15 11.24 -6.73 -10.80
C PHE A 15 10.03 -7.69 -10.89
N ASN A 16 9.38 -7.81 -12.04
CA ASN A 16 8.26 -8.73 -12.24
C ASN A 16 8.69 -10.21 -12.29
N ASP A 17 9.93 -10.48 -12.70
CA ASP A 17 10.43 -11.83 -12.96
C ASP A 17 11.25 -12.40 -11.79
N ILE A 18 11.38 -11.65 -10.70
CA ILE A 18 12.17 -12.06 -9.54
C ILE A 18 11.50 -13.25 -8.86
N LYS A 19 12.27 -14.33 -8.73
CA LYS A 19 11.86 -15.51 -7.97
C LYS A 19 12.30 -15.38 -6.52
N PRO A 20 11.40 -15.59 -5.55
CA PRO A 20 11.78 -15.56 -4.15
C PRO A 20 12.72 -16.74 -3.81
N ILE A 21 13.61 -16.55 -2.83
CA ILE A 21 14.35 -17.66 -2.23
C ILE A 21 13.40 -18.61 -1.51
N LYS A 22 13.81 -19.87 -1.30
CA LYS A 22 12.94 -20.94 -0.77
C LYS A 22 12.19 -20.58 0.53
N VAL A 23 12.82 -19.83 1.44
CA VAL A 23 12.17 -19.41 2.70
C VAL A 23 11.02 -18.42 2.49
N PHE A 24 11.03 -17.70 1.37
CA PHE A 24 10.09 -16.65 1.01
C PHE A 24 9.07 -17.09 -0.05
N GLU A 25 9.18 -18.31 -0.58
CA GLU A 25 8.27 -18.85 -1.61
C GLU A 25 6.79 -18.77 -1.22
N TYR A 26 6.42 -19.29 -0.05
CA TYR A 26 5.02 -19.27 0.41
C TYR A 26 4.54 -17.91 0.92
N PRO A 27 5.36 -17.13 1.68
CA PRO A 27 5.04 -15.73 1.97
C PRO A 27 4.77 -14.88 0.72
N ASP A 28 5.62 -14.99 -0.31
CA ASP A 28 5.47 -14.29 -1.60
C ASP A 28 4.16 -14.69 -2.29
N GLN A 29 3.92 -16.00 -2.39
CA GLN A 29 2.71 -16.55 -2.97
C GLN A 29 1.45 -16.02 -2.25
N ALA A 30 1.44 -16.05 -0.91
CA ALA A 30 0.31 -15.56 -0.12
C ALA A 30 0.08 -14.05 -0.35
N SER A 31 1.15 -13.26 -0.35
CA SER A 31 1.07 -11.82 -0.57
C SER A 31 0.51 -11.48 -1.95
N LYS A 32 0.98 -12.16 -3.01
CA LYS A 32 0.48 -12.00 -4.39
C LYS A 32 -0.99 -12.39 -4.52
N ILE A 33 -1.40 -13.50 -3.89
CA ILE A 33 -2.81 -13.93 -3.85
C ILE A 33 -3.71 -12.89 -3.18
N ILE A 34 -3.29 -12.37 -2.01
CA ILE A 34 -4.08 -11.35 -1.28
C ILE A 34 -4.13 -10.04 -2.05
N TRP A 35 -3.01 -9.61 -2.66
CA TRP A 35 -2.94 -8.37 -3.44
C TRP A 35 -3.86 -8.39 -4.66
N GLY A 36 -3.94 -9.54 -5.34
CA GLY A 36 -4.78 -9.73 -6.51
C GLY A 36 -6.28 -9.92 -6.23
N VAL A 37 -6.77 -9.63 -5.01
CA VAL A 37 -8.18 -9.83 -4.68
C VAL A 37 -9.09 -8.88 -5.46
N ASP A 38 -10.17 -9.44 -5.99
CA ASP A 38 -11.27 -8.68 -6.58
C ASP A 38 -12.64 -9.30 -6.22
N SER A 39 -13.71 -8.71 -6.73
CA SER A 39 -15.08 -9.20 -6.50
C SER A 39 -15.37 -10.57 -7.12
N ASN A 40 -14.60 -10.98 -8.13
CA ASN A 40 -14.80 -12.21 -8.88
C ASN A 40 -14.04 -13.40 -8.28
N ASN A 41 -12.90 -13.14 -7.63
CA ASN A 41 -11.99 -14.19 -7.14
C ASN A 41 -11.99 -14.38 -5.62
N ILE A 42 -12.72 -13.56 -4.86
CA ILE A 42 -12.62 -13.55 -3.39
C ILE A 42 -12.79 -14.92 -2.71
N LEU A 43 -13.68 -15.79 -3.22
CA LEU A 43 -13.88 -17.14 -2.69
C LEU A 43 -12.65 -18.01 -2.94
N GLN A 44 -12.08 -17.96 -4.14
CA GLN A 44 -10.86 -18.67 -4.50
C GLN A 44 -9.68 -18.18 -3.66
N THR A 45 -9.49 -16.86 -3.58
CA THR A 45 -8.45 -16.21 -2.79
C THR A 45 -8.52 -16.66 -1.33
N SER A 46 -9.72 -16.65 -0.73
CA SER A 46 -9.92 -17.13 0.65
C SER A 46 -9.52 -18.59 0.81
N SER A 47 -9.98 -19.48 -0.08
CA SER A 47 -9.68 -20.91 -0.03
C SER A 47 -8.19 -21.22 -0.22
N GLN A 48 -7.51 -20.48 -1.11
CA GLN A 48 -6.07 -20.65 -1.33
C GLN A 48 -5.27 -20.26 -0.08
N ILE A 49 -5.58 -19.11 0.55
CA ILE A 49 -4.89 -18.69 1.77
C ILE A 49 -5.17 -19.64 2.94
N ILE A 50 -6.42 -20.08 3.12
CA ILE A 50 -6.78 -21.11 4.12
C ILE A 50 -5.98 -22.40 3.85
N GLY A 51 -5.87 -22.82 2.59
CA GLY A 51 -5.07 -23.98 2.20
C GLY A 51 -3.58 -23.84 2.54
N LEU A 52 -2.98 -22.66 2.34
CA LEU A 52 -1.59 -22.40 2.74
C LEU A 52 -1.41 -22.50 4.26
N ILE A 53 -2.37 -21.97 5.03
CA ILE A 53 -2.35 -22.04 6.50
C ILE A 53 -2.51 -23.49 6.99
N ALA A 54 -3.53 -24.21 6.51
CA ALA A 54 -3.84 -25.58 6.93
C ALA A 54 -2.70 -26.56 6.64
N ASN A 55 -1.92 -26.30 5.59
CA ASN A 55 -0.74 -27.09 5.23
C ASN A 55 0.56 -26.59 5.90
N ASN A 56 0.48 -25.70 6.89
CA ASN A 56 1.60 -25.10 7.61
C ASN A 56 2.64 -24.44 6.69
N LYS A 57 2.21 -23.91 5.54
CA LYS A 57 3.08 -23.18 4.60
C LYS A 57 3.30 -21.74 5.03
N ILE A 58 2.32 -21.15 5.70
CA ILE A 58 2.39 -19.87 6.38
C ILE A 58 1.62 -19.96 7.71
N SER A 59 1.90 -19.06 8.66
CA SER A 59 1.10 -18.94 9.87
C SER A 59 -0.16 -18.09 9.64
N ILE A 60 -1.17 -18.25 10.51
CA ILE A 60 -2.35 -17.38 10.55
C ILE A 60 -1.95 -15.92 10.75
N GLN A 61 -1.03 -15.67 11.68
CA GLN A 61 -0.58 -14.32 12.02
C GLN A 61 0.02 -13.62 10.81
N MET A 62 0.79 -14.35 10.00
CA MET A 62 1.37 -13.85 8.76
C MET A 62 0.28 -13.46 7.75
N ALA A 63 -0.69 -14.35 7.51
CA ALA A 63 -1.77 -14.06 6.57
C ALA A 63 -2.60 -12.84 6.99
N LEU A 64 -2.98 -12.75 8.27
CA LEU A 64 -3.73 -11.62 8.79
C LEU A 64 -2.90 -10.32 8.79
N TYR A 65 -1.59 -10.41 9.05
CA TYR A 65 -0.67 -9.28 8.93
C TYR A 65 -0.58 -8.75 7.49
N LEU A 66 -0.46 -9.64 6.49
CA LEU A 66 -0.43 -9.24 5.09
C LEU A 66 -1.73 -8.54 4.69
N ILE A 67 -2.89 -9.06 5.09
CA ILE A 67 -4.18 -8.41 4.83
C ILE A 67 -4.25 -7.03 5.49
N ASP A 68 -3.75 -6.90 6.73
CA ASP A 68 -3.71 -5.63 7.46
C ASP A 68 -2.83 -4.58 6.74
N ILE A 69 -1.63 -4.95 6.29
CA ILE A 69 -0.75 -4.05 5.55
C ILE A 69 -1.35 -3.68 4.18
N ILE A 70 -1.82 -4.67 3.42
CA ILE A 70 -2.40 -4.44 2.09
C ILE A 70 -3.65 -3.56 2.19
N SER A 71 -4.45 -3.69 3.25
CA SER A 71 -5.63 -2.84 3.47
C SER A 71 -5.32 -1.36 3.70
N GLN A 72 -4.09 -1.02 4.09
CA GLN A 72 -3.64 0.37 4.23
C GLN A 72 -3.27 0.98 2.89
N ILE A 73 -2.88 0.14 1.92
CA ILE A 73 -2.47 0.54 0.58
C ILE A 73 -3.66 0.52 -0.38
N CYS A 74 -4.31 -0.64 -0.50
CA CYS A 74 -5.46 -0.93 -1.34
C CYS A 74 -6.76 -0.52 -0.64
N VAL A 75 -6.89 0.78 -0.38
CA VAL A 75 -8.00 1.33 0.41
C VAL A 75 -9.36 1.18 -0.28
N LYS A 76 -9.42 1.02 -1.60
CA LYS A 76 -10.67 0.79 -2.35
C LYS A 76 -11.18 -0.66 -2.15
N GLU A 77 -10.26 -1.57 -1.88
CA GLU A 77 -10.49 -3.01 -1.74
C GLU A 77 -10.72 -3.42 -0.28
N ILE A 78 -10.73 -2.47 0.67
CA ILE A 78 -10.83 -2.75 2.11
C ILE A 78 -12.04 -3.61 2.48
N LYS A 79 -13.16 -3.47 1.75
CA LYS A 79 -14.33 -4.33 1.91
C LYS A 79 -14.01 -5.81 1.61
N LEU A 80 -13.38 -6.08 0.46
CA LEU A 80 -13.00 -7.43 0.05
C LEU A 80 -11.96 -8.02 1.02
N LEU A 81 -10.98 -7.21 1.42
CA LEU A 81 -9.96 -7.61 2.39
C LEU A 81 -10.56 -7.96 3.75
N SER A 82 -11.57 -7.22 4.21
CA SER A 82 -12.29 -7.55 5.45
C SER A 82 -13.05 -8.89 5.38
N GLU A 83 -13.55 -9.27 4.20
CA GLU A 83 -14.21 -10.55 3.99
C GLU A 83 -13.23 -11.72 4.01
N ILE A 84 -12.05 -11.57 3.39
CA ILE A 84 -10.97 -12.57 3.48
C ILE A 84 -10.52 -12.72 4.95
N TYR A 85 -10.26 -11.59 5.61
CA TYR A 85 -9.82 -11.58 7.02
C TYR A 85 -10.81 -12.30 7.91
N GLN A 86 -12.11 -12.01 7.78
CA GLN A 86 -13.17 -12.63 8.56
C GLN A 86 -13.26 -14.14 8.31
N LYS A 87 -13.17 -14.59 7.04
CA LYS A 87 -13.22 -16.02 6.71
C LYS A 87 -12.07 -16.79 7.35
N ILE A 88 -10.84 -16.28 7.24
CA ILE A 88 -9.67 -16.88 7.89
C ILE A 88 -9.86 -16.90 9.41
N SER A 89 -10.33 -15.79 9.99
CA SER A 89 -10.55 -15.67 11.43
C SER A 89 -11.56 -16.70 11.95
N ASN A 90 -12.66 -16.90 11.23
CA ASN A 90 -13.69 -17.86 11.59
C ASN A 90 -13.21 -19.31 11.42
N GLU A 91 -12.57 -19.62 10.29
CA GLU A 91 -12.06 -20.97 9.98
C GLU A 91 -11.12 -21.48 11.08
N PHE A 92 -10.23 -20.62 11.55
CA PHE A 92 -9.24 -20.98 12.56
C PHE A 92 -9.56 -20.50 13.97
N SER A 93 -10.78 -20.00 14.20
CA SER A 93 -11.24 -19.49 15.51
C SER A 93 -10.26 -18.51 16.17
N CYS A 94 -9.67 -17.59 15.39
CA CYS A 94 -8.70 -16.63 15.87
C CYS A 94 -9.26 -15.20 15.90
N ILE A 95 -8.89 -14.44 16.92
CA ILE A 95 -9.34 -13.06 17.13
C ILE A 95 -8.10 -12.20 17.34
N ILE A 96 -7.56 -11.69 16.23
CA ILE A 96 -6.44 -10.75 16.21
C ILE A 96 -6.98 -9.44 15.68
N GLN A 97 -6.72 -8.34 16.39
CA GLN A 97 -7.14 -7.01 15.94
C GLN A 97 -6.12 -6.49 14.92
N PRO A 98 -6.54 -6.07 13.70
CA PRO A 98 -5.64 -5.42 12.76
C PRO A 98 -5.26 -4.02 13.22
N LYS A 99 -4.07 -3.53 12.81
CA LYS A 99 -3.60 -2.18 13.12
C LYS A 99 -4.34 -1.12 12.30
N ASN A 100 -4.78 -1.45 11.09
CA ASN A 100 -5.63 -0.57 10.29
C ASN A 100 -7.00 -0.42 10.95
N LEU A 101 -7.25 0.74 11.56
CA LEU A 101 -8.49 1.03 12.29
C LEU A 101 -9.75 0.91 11.42
N LYS A 102 -9.66 1.24 10.12
CA LYS A 102 -10.78 1.09 9.20
C LYS A 102 -11.13 -0.39 8.97
N LEU A 103 -10.10 -1.24 8.81
CA LEU A 103 -10.28 -2.69 8.70
C LEU A 103 -10.85 -3.27 10.01
N ALA A 104 -10.31 -2.87 11.16
CA ALA A 104 -10.80 -3.29 12.48
C ALA A 104 -12.28 -2.91 12.68
N ALA A 105 -12.67 -1.69 12.27
CA ALA A 105 -14.04 -1.23 12.36
C ALA A 105 -15.00 -2.04 11.47
N LEU A 106 -14.64 -2.32 10.21
CA LEU A 106 -15.45 -3.20 9.34
C LEU A 106 -15.62 -4.61 9.92
N LEU A 107 -14.56 -5.19 10.48
CA LEU A 107 -14.63 -6.50 11.12
C LEU A 107 -15.54 -6.48 12.36
N TYR A 108 -15.51 -5.39 13.13
CA TYR A 108 -16.41 -5.18 14.26
C TYR A 108 -17.88 -5.16 13.83
N TYR A 109 -18.22 -4.40 12.78
CA TYR A 109 -19.59 -4.37 12.22
C TYR A 109 -20.02 -5.74 11.67
N LYS A 110 -19.07 -6.53 11.17
CA LYS A 110 -19.28 -7.92 10.74
C LYS A 110 -19.37 -8.94 11.89
N GLY A 111 -19.28 -8.51 13.15
CA GLY A 111 -19.47 -9.34 14.35
C GLY A 111 -18.18 -9.83 15.01
N LEU A 112 -16.99 -9.51 14.48
CA LEU A 112 -15.71 -9.82 15.13
C LEU A 112 -15.38 -8.75 16.17
N LYS A 113 -15.62 -9.07 17.44
CA LYS A 113 -15.38 -8.15 18.56
C LYS A 113 -13.94 -8.25 19.07
N PHE A 114 -13.25 -7.12 19.17
CA PHE A 114 -11.93 -7.02 19.77
C PHE A 114 -11.99 -6.43 21.18
N LYS A 115 -11.07 -6.84 22.04
CA LYS A 115 -11.01 -6.34 23.43
C LYS A 115 -10.68 -4.84 23.42
N ASN A 116 -11.49 -4.05 24.14
CA ASN A 116 -11.31 -2.59 24.29
C ASN A 116 -11.37 -1.79 22.98
N PHE A 117 -11.98 -2.33 21.92
CA PHE A 117 -12.16 -1.63 20.66
C PHE A 117 -13.64 -1.30 20.43
N LYS A 118 -13.90 -0.04 20.07
CA LYS A 118 -15.19 0.43 19.58
C LYS A 118 -14.91 1.31 18.36
N PRO A 119 -15.59 1.10 17.22
CA PRO A 119 -15.44 1.98 16.07
C PRO A 119 -15.89 3.40 16.37
N ASP A 120 -15.10 4.38 15.92
CA ASP A 120 -15.44 5.80 15.94
C ASP A 120 -16.02 6.29 14.59
N MET A 121 -15.94 5.45 13.56
CA MET A 121 -16.41 5.75 12.19
C MET A 121 -17.55 4.81 11.81
N GLU A 122 -18.57 5.33 11.13
CA GLU A 122 -19.68 4.53 10.63
C GLU A 122 -19.26 3.62 9.46
N GLU A 123 -19.93 2.49 9.28
CA GLU A 123 -19.60 1.52 8.22
C GLU A 123 -19.59 2.16 6.82
N GLU A 124 -20.59 3.00 6.51
CA GLU A 124 -20.69 3.70 5.23
C GLU A 124 -19.52 4.67 4.99
N GLU A 125 -19.01 5.32 6.03
CA GLU A 125 -17.86 6.23 5.94
C GLU A 125 -16.55 5.48 5.72
N ILE A 126 -16.48 4.23 6.17
CA ILE A 126 -15.29 3.39 5.94
C ILE A 126 -15.29 2.85 4.51
N LEU A 127 -16.46 2.41 4.03
CA LEU A 127 -16.62 1.88 2.68
C LEU A 127 -16.45 2.95 1.59
N ASN A 128 -16.81 4.19 1.91
CA ASN A 128 -16.59 5.32 1.02
C ASN A 128 -15.26 6.02 1.36
N LEU A 129 -14.31 6.06 0.44
CA LEU A 129 -13.03 6.78 0.65
C LEU A 129 -13.22 8.24 1.10
N TYR A 130 -14.25 8.89 0.53
CA TYR A 130 -14.69 10.23 0.84
C TYR A 130 -16.21 10.29 0.87
N SER A 131 -16.77 11.27 1.58
CA SER A 131 -18.21 11.54 1.54
C SER A 131 -18.71 11.64 0.10
N THR A 132 -19.85 10.99 -0.21
CA THR A 132 -20.49 11.04 -1.53
C THR A 132 -20.97 12.44 -1.94
N LYS A 133 -20.99 13.38 -0.98
CA LYS A 133 -21.27 14.82 -1.18
C LYS A 133 -20.01 15.63 -1.51
N SER A 134 -18.83 15.04 -1.45
CA SER A 134 -17.54 15.69 -1.75
C SER A 134 -17.10 15.44 -3.19
N PRO A 135 -16.49 16.42 -3.89
CA PRO A 135 -15.88 16.18 -5.19
C PRO A 135 -14.77 15.11 -5.15
N LEU A 136 -14.08 14.96 -4.00
CA LEU A 136 -13.04 13.94 -3.84
C LEU A 136 -13.56 12.51 -4.04
N TYR A 137 -14.82 12.23 -3.72
CA TYR A 137 -15.43 10.93 -3.96
C TYR A 137 -15.45 10.63 -5.46
N TYR A 138 -15.98 11.55 -6.27
CA TYR A 138 -16.07 11.35 -7.72
C TYR A 138 -14.70 11.27 -8.37
N ILE A 139 -13.75 12.08 -7.90
CA ILE A 139 -12.36 12.05 -8.37
C ILE A 139 -11.73 10.69 -8.06
N ALA A 140 -11.77 10.21 -6.82
CA ALA A 140 -11.13 8.95 -6.43
C ALA A 140 -11.68 7.71 -7.15
N TRP A 141 -12.91 7.79 -7.66
CA TRP A 141 -13.57 6.73 -8.45
C TRP A 141 -13.57 7.00 -9.96
N ASP A 142 -12.81 8.01 -10.41
CA ASP A 142 -12.70 8.47 -11.79
C ASP A 142 -14.02 8.77 -12.53
N LYS A 143 -15.02 9.28 -11.79
CA LYS A 143 -16.36 9.60 -12.30
C LYS A 143 -16.45 11.04 -12.80
N VAL A 144 -15.73 11.35 -13.87
CA VAL A 144 -15.56 12.73 -14.37
C VAL A 144 -16.88 13.40 -14.78
N ASP A 145 -17.83 12.65 -15.36
CA ASP A 145 -19.11 13.23 -15.82
C ASP A 145 -20.03 13.56 -14.63
N ASP A 146 -20.07 12.69 -13.63
CA ASP A 146 -20.79 12.96 -12.37
C ASP A 146 -20.17 14.15 -11.63
N LEU A 147 -18.84 14.27 -11.62
CA LEU A 147 -18.12 15.39 -11.02
C LEU A 147 -18.54 16.71 -11.69
N LYS A 148 -18.52 16.77 -13.03
CA LYS A 148 -18.92 17.95 -13.81
C LYS A 148 -20.39 18.33 -13.56
N SER A 149 -21.28 17.33 -13.55
CA SER A 149 -22.71 17.52 -13.37
C SER A 149 -23.06 18.05 -11.97
N LYS A 150 -22.44 17.47 -10.93
CA LYS A 150 -22.75 17.82 -9.52
C LYS A 150 -22.01 19.05 -9.02
N PHE A 151 -20.85 19.37 -9.61
CA PHE A 151 -20.02 20.51 -9.22
C PHE A 151 -19.67 21.40 -10.43
N PRO A 152 -20.67 22.06 -11.06
CA PRO A 152 -20.43 22.87 -12.25
C PRO A 152 -19.51 24.08 -12.00
N ASN A 153 -19.44 24.55 -10.75
CA ASN A 153 -18.58 25.66 -10.31
C ASN A 153 -17.45 25.16 -9.39
N LEU A 154 -16.82 24.04 -9.76
CA LEU A 154 -15.76 23.43 -8.97
C LEU A 154 -14.57 24.37 -8.80
N ASP A 155 -14.20 24.70 -7.56
CA ASP A 155 -12.96 25.39 -7.25
C ASP A 155 -11.78 24.42 -7.35
N ILE A 156 -11.02 24.54 -8.44
CA ILE A 156 -9.86 23.68 -8.74
C ILE A 156 -8.71 23.82 -7.74
N ASN A 157 -8.65 24.93 -7.00
CA ASN A 157 -7.61 25.19 -6.01
C ASN A 157 -8.03 24.78 -4.59
N GLN A 158 -9.28 24.32 -4.43
CA GLN A 158 -9.81 23.89 -3.16
C GLN A 158 -8.99 22.74 -2.57
N LYS A 159 -8.73 22.83 -1.26
CA LYS A 159 -8.17 21.77 -0.44
C LYS A 159 -9.30 21.19 0.42
N ILE A 160 -9.49 19.87 0.37
CA ILE A 160 -10.49 19.15 1.18
C ILE A 160 -9.73 18.04 1.89
N ASN A 161 -9.88 17.90 3.21
CA ASN A 161 -9.16 16.90 4.01
C ASN A 161 -7.64 16.91 3.74
N ASP A 162 -7.07 18.11 3.64
CA ASP A 162 -5.66 18.34 3.34
C ASP A 162 -5.13 17.81 2.01
N ILE A 163 -5.99 17.43 1.07
CA ILE A 163 -5.61 17.06 -0.30
C ILE A 163 -6.23 18.02 -1.33
N LYS A 164 -5.47 18.38 -2.36
CA LYS A 164 -6.00 19.11 -3.52
C LYS A 164 -6.73 18.14 -4.46
N LEU A 165 -7.67 18.67 -5.24
CA LEU A 165 -8.44 17.85 -6.19
C LEU A 165 -7.54 17.11 -7.18
N LEU A 166 -6.52 17.79 -7.75
CA LEU A 166 -5.58 17.18 -8.67
C LEU A 166 -4.74 16.08 -8.00
N ASP A 167 -4.24 16.32 -6.78
CA ASP A 167 -3.50 15.32 -6.00
C ASP A 167 -4.35 14.08 -5.70
N CYS A 168 -5.65 14.25 -5.48
CA CYS A 168 -6.57 13.13 -5.33
C CYS A 168 -6.67 12.30 -6.62
N ALA A 169 -6.77 12.95 -7.78
CA ALA A 169 -6.83 12.25 -9.06
C ALA A 169 -5.53 11.46 -9.31
N ILE A 170 -4.38 12.08 -9.04
CA ILE A 170 -3.06 11.47 -9.17
C ILE A 170 -2.93 10.26 -8.23
N LYS A 171 -3.25 10.43 -6.95
CA LYS A 171 -3.10 9.40 -5.91
C LYS A 171 -3.89 8.13 -6.21
N TYR A 172 -5.05 8.26 -6.84
CA TYR A 172 -5.96 7.15 -7.11
C TYR A 172 -5.95 6.71 -8.58
N GLY A 173 -4.99 7.18 -9.38
CA GLY A 173 -4.85 6.80 -10.79
C GLY A 173 -6.06 7.17 -11.65
N SER A 174 -6.77 8.24 -11.29
CA SER A 174 -8.05 8.64 -11.90
C SER A 174 -7.80 9.54 -13.10
N GLU A 175 -7.49 8.91 -14.23
CA GLU A 175 -6.96 9.53 -15.43
C GLU A 175 -7.93 10.52 -16.07
N LEU A 176 -9.23 10.21 -16.14
CA LEU A 176 -10.22 11.10 -16.73
C LEU A 176 -10.38 12.39 -15.89
N CYS A 177 -10.42 12.23 -14.58
CA CYS A 177 -10.46 13.36 -13.64
C CYS A 177 -9.16 14.16 -13.65
N PHE A 178 -8.01 13.50 -13.73
CA PHE A 178 -6.70 14.14 -13.85
C PHE A 178 -6.65 15.05 -15.08
N ASN A 179 -6.99 14.52 -16.26
CA ASN A 179 -7.00 15.27 -17.52
C ASN A 179 -7.97 16.45 -17.46
N TYR A 180 -9.17 16.24 -16.90
CA TYR A 180 -10.14 17.32 -16.72
C TYR A 180 -9.62 18.44 -15.81
N LEU A 181 -9.06 18.10 -14.64
CA LEU A 181 -8.55 19.09 -13.69
C LEU A 181 -7.32 19.84 -14.24
N LYS A 182 -6.42 19.15 -14.95
CA LYS A 182 -5.28 19.77 -15.64
C LYS A 182 -5.74 20.77 -16.72
N ASN A 183 -6.74 20.42 -17.52
CA ASN A 183 -7.30 21.32 -18.54
C ASN A 183 -7.95 22.58 -17.95
N LEU A 184 -8.43 22.52 -16.70
CA LEU A 184 -8.91 23.69 -15.97
C LEU A 184 -7.77 24.53 -15.37
N GLY A 185 -6.52 24.10 -15.48
CA GLY A 185 -5.34 24.82 -14.97
C GLY A 185 -4.92 24.42 -13.55
N ALA A 186 -5.39 23.28 -13.04
CA ALA A 186 -4.94 22.79 -11.74
C ALA A 186 -3.42 22.54 -11.72
N GLN A 187 -2.79 22.91 -10.61
CA GLN A 187 -1.33 22.85 -10.45
C GLN A 187 -0.92 21.71 -9.52
N TYR A 188 0.22 21.08 -9.84
CA TYR A 188 0.87 20.12 -8.96
C TYR A 188 1.23 20.75 -7.61
N THR A 189 1.29 19.92 -6.58
CA THR A 189 1.84 20.27 -5.27
C THR A 189 3.17 19.57 -5.05
N LYS A 190 3.78 19.78 -3.88
CA LYS A 190 4.99 19.08 -3.45
C LYS A 190 4.77 17.58 -3.13
N TYR A 191 3.53 17.11 -3.17
CA TYR A 191 3.17 15.71 -2.89
C TYR A 191 2.75 14.94 -4.15
N SER A 192 2.54 15.64 -5.26
CA SER A 192 2.01 15.04 -6.49
C SER A 192 2.89 13.91 -7.01
N GLU A 193 4.22 14.07 -6.96
CA GLU A 193 5.19 13.10 -7.45
C GLU A 193 5.09 11.79 -6.66
N LYS A 194 5.06 11.89 -5.32
CA LYS A 194 4.82 10.73 -4.45
C LYS A 194 3.48 10.08 -4.77
N TYR A 195 2.42 10.87 -4.93
CA TYR A 195 1.09 10.33 -5.23
C TYR A 195 1.02 9.63 -6.58
N ALA A 196 1.74 10.08 -7.61
CA ALA A 196 1.74 9.42 -8.92
C ALA A 196 2.40 8.05 -8.84
N VAL A 197 3.50 7.95 -8.08
CA VAL A 197 4.19 6.69 -7.83
C VAL A 197 3.31 5.73 -7.01
N GLN A 198 2.56 6.23 -6.04
CA GLN A 198 1.60 5.43 -5.26
C GLN A 198 0.41 4.97 -6.11
N GLY A 199 -0.14 5.87 -6.92
CA GLY A 199 -1.35 5.64 -7.71
C GLY A 199 -1.15 4.65 -8.86
N GLY A 200 0.09 4.45 -9.32
CA GLY A 200 0.42 3.39 -10.27
C GLY A 200 -0.09 3.59 -11.70
N ASN A 201 -0.85 4.66 -11.97
CA ASN A 201 -1.30 4.97 -13.32
C ASN A 201 -0.13 5.52 -14.15
N LYS A 202 0.31 4.71 -15.11
CA LYS A 202 1.46 4.99 -15.98
C LYS A 202 1.27 6.25 -16.83
N GLU A 203 0.06 6.49 -17.34
CA GLU A 203 -0.22 7.66 -18.19
C GLU A 203 -0.07 8.96 -17.38
N ILE A 204 -0.62 9.00 -16.16
CA ILE A 204 -0.43 10.15 -15.24
C ILE A 204 1.05 10.33 -14.90
N PHE A 205 1.74 9.24 -14.56
CA PHE A 205 3.17 9.28 -14.22
C PHE A 205 4.01 9.84 -15.39
N MET A 206 3.80 9.35 -16.61
CA MET A 206 4.52 9.81 -17.80
C MET A 206 4.18 11.26 -18.15
N HIS A 207 2.91 11.67 -18.06
CA HIS A 207 2.52 13.06 -18.26
C HIS A 207 3.27 13.99 -17.29
N MET A 208 3.41 13.60 -16.02
CA MET A 208 4.15 14.38 -15.04
C MET A 208 5.65 14.50 -15.37
N ILE A 209 6.26 13.46 -15.94
CA ILE A 209 7.64 13.51 -16.45
C ILE A 209 7.76 14.52 -17.60
N GLU A 210 6.82 14.49 -18.55
CA GLU A 210 6.77 15.42 -19.69
C GLU A 210 6.60 16.89 -19.25
N ASP A 211 5.83 17.10 -18.17
CA ASP A 211 5.69 18.39 -17.50
C ASP A 211 6.94 18.83 -16.69
N GLY A 212 8.01 18.03 -16.71
CA GLY A 212 9.30 18.35 -16.08
C GLY A 212 9.37 18.05 -14.58
N LYS A 213 8.53 17.18 -14.04
CA LYS A 213 8.64 16.72 -12.65
C LYS A 213 9.78 15.72 -12.48
N SER A 214 10.50 15.83 -11.36
CA SER A 214 11.52 14.84 -10.95
C SER A 214 10.93 13.84 -9.96
N PHE A 215 11.43 12.60 -10.01
CA PHE A 215 10.95 11.49 -9.17
C PHE A 215 12.09 10.88 -8.36
N ASP A 216 12.94 11.72 -7.80
CA ASP A 216 14.13 11.30 -7.08
C ASP A 216 13.78 10.51 -5.80
N ASN A 217 14.49 9.41 -5.56
CA ASN A 217 14.33 8.54 -4.38
C ASN A 217 12.91 7.97 -4.19
N MET A 218 12.26 7.55 -5.27
CA MET A 218 10.88 7.03 -5.26
C MET A 218 10.77 5.52 -5.50
N ILE A 219 11.87 4.83 -5.81
CA ILE A 219 11.82 3.40 -6.18
C ILE A 219 11.23 2.51 -5.09
N ASN A 220 11.58 2.71 -3.81
CA ASN A 220 10.97 1.95 -2.70
C ASN A 220 9.46 2.23 -2.61
N THR A 221 9.02 3.47 -2.80
CA THR A 221 7.59 3.80 -2.83
C THR A 221 6.87 3.08 -3.98
N ALA A 222 7.49 2.97 -5.16
CA ALA A 222 6.91 2.22 -6.27
C ALA A 222 6.75 0.73 -5.91
N LEU A 223 7.77 0.14 -5.28
CA LEU A 223 7.77 -1.26 -4.87
C LEU A 223 6.77 -1.53 -3.74
N ASP A 224 6.69 -0.69 -2.72
CA ASP A 224 5.71 -0.78 -1.62
C ASP A 224 4.27 -0.86 -2.15
N TYR A 225 3.99 -0.12 -3.22
CA TYR A 225 2.70 -0.09 -3.90
C TYR A 225 2.58 -1.10 -5.06
N ARG A 226 3.58 -1.97 -5.25
CA ARG A 226 3.69 -2.97 -6.34
C ARG A 226 3.53 -2.41 -7.75
N ASN A 227 3.91 -1.15 -7.94
CA ASN A 227 3.93 -0.51 -9.25
C ASN A 227 5.25 -0.83 -9.96
N TYR A 228 5.47 -2.11 -10.27
CA TYR A 228 6.74 -2.61 -10.80
C TYR A 228 7.15 -1.93 -12.12
N GLU A 229 6.20 -1.61 -13.01
CA GLU A 229 6.52 -0.86 -14.23
C GLU A 229 7.10 0.54 -13.94
N ILE A 230 6.58 1.22 -12.92
CA ILE A 230 7.12 2.51 -12.48
C ILE A 230 8.49 2.30 -11.82
N ALA A 231 8.64 1.27 -10.98
CA ALA A 231 9.93 0.94 -10.36
C ALA A 231 11.03 0.66 -11.41
N GLU A 232 10.70 -0.09 -12.46
CA GLU A 232 11.59 -0.35 -13.60
C GLU A 232 11.95 0.91 -14.38
N TYR A 233 10.97 1.81 -14.58
CA TYR A 233 11.23 3.11 -15.19
C TYR A 233 12.20 3.94 -14.33
N LEU A 234 11.98 3.97 -13.01
CA LEU A 234 12.82 4.70 -12.06
C LEU A 234 14.25 4.16 -12.04
N LYS A 235 14.41 2.85 -12.06
CA LYS A 235 15.71 2.18 -12.16
C LYS A 235 16.43 2.52 -13.45
N SER A 236 15.75 2.34 -14.59
CA SER A 236 16.37 2.44 -15.91
C SER A 236 16.70 3.88 -16.33
N ASN A 237 15.85 4.84 -15.96
CA ASN A 237 15.99 6.24 -16.41
C ASN A 237 16.61 7.16 -15.36
N PHE A 238 16.47 6.83 -14.06
CA PHE A 238 17.02 7.64 -12.96
C PHE A 238 18.10 6.93 -12.16
N GLY A 239 18.48 5.69 -12.53
CA GLY A 239 19.54 4.94 -11.85
C GLY A 239 19.22 4.60 -10.40
N GLN A 240 17.93 4.59 -10.02
CA GLN A 240 17.52 4.31 -8.65
C GLN A 240 17.58 2.81 -8.37
N THR A 241 18.00 2.43 -7.16
CA THR A 241 18.02 1.05 -6.71
C THR A 241 17.27 0.91 -5.39
N PRO A 242 16.49 -0.16 -5.20
CA PRO A 242 15.90 -0.44 -3.90
C PRO A 242 16.99 -0.88 -2.92
N ASP A 243 16.81 -0.54 -1.65
CA ASP A 243 17.92 -0.58 -0.70
C ASP A 243 17.51 -1.03 0.72
N SER A 244 16.30 -1.60 0.87
CA SER A 244 15.73 -1.98 2.17
C SER A 244 15.01 -3.33 2.13
N ILE A 245 15.68 -4.35 2.68
CA ILE A 245 15.12 -5.70 2.84
C ILE A 245 13.92 -5.68 3.81
N ALA A 246 14.05 -4.94 4.92
CA ALA A 246 13.03 -4.87 5.96
C ALA A 246 11.74 -4.19 5.48
N GLU A 247 11.84 -3.12 4.68
CA GLU A 247 10.70 -2.45 4.03
C GLU A 247 10.00 -3.40 3.05
N SER A 248 10.78 -4.07 2.21
CA SER A 248 10.25 -5.07 1.26
C SER A 248 9.47 -6.17 1.99
N MET A 249 10.01 -6.71 3.08
CA MET A 249 9.31 -7.71 3.90
C MET A 249 8.08 -7.15 4.62
N HIS A 250 8.12 -5.89 5.05
CA HIS A 250 7.02 -5.21 5.74
C HIS A 250 5.78 -5.14 4.83
N TYR A 251 5.98 -4.77 3.56
CA TYR A 251 4.94 -4.65 2.54
C TYR A 251 4.67 -5.94 1.75
N GLY A 252 5.29 -7.05 2.15
CA GLY A 252 5.07 -8.37 1.55
C GLY A 252 5.71 -8.56 0.17
N ASN A 253 6.66 -7.72 -0.22
CA ASN A 253 7.47 -7.82 -1.44
C ASN A 253 8.63 -8.79 -1.24
N TYR A 254 8.29 -10.06 -1.01
CA TYR A 254 9.26 -11.09 -0.62
C TYR A 254 10.19 -11.51 -1.77
N ASP A 255 9.76 -11.38 -3.01
CA ASP A 255 10.60 -11.45 -4.20
C ASP A 255 11.70 -10.37 -4.18
N ILE A 256 11.34 -9.10 -3.98
CA ILE A 256 12.31 -8.00 -3.86
C ILE A 256 13.25 -8.21 -2.69
N ALA A 257 12.72 -8.61 -1.52
CA ALA A 257 13.55 -8.94 -0.36
C ALA A 257 14.56 -10.07 -0.67
N SER A 258 14.14 -11.08 -1.44
CA SER A 258 15.02 -12.17 -1.90
C SER A 258 16.14 -11.68 -2.80
N TYR A 259 15.81 -10.79 -3.75
CA TYR A 259 16.78 -10.17 -4.65
C TYR A 259 17.81 -9.36 -3.88
N LEU A 260 17.39 -8.50 -2.95
CA LEU A 260 18.28 -7.67 -2.13
C LEU A 260 19.20 -8.53 -1.28
N LEU A 261 18.67 -9.57 -0.61
CA LEU A 261 19.46 -10.52 0.17
C LEU A 261 20.50 -11.25 -0.69
N SER A 262 20.13 -11.66 -1.91
CA SER A 262 21.03 -12.39 -2.81
C SER A 262 22.16 -11.51 -3.35
N ASN A 263 21.97 -10.18 -3.36
CA ASN A 263 23.00 -9.21 -3.74
C ASN A 263 23.85 -8.71 -2.56
N GLY A 264 23.59 -9.21 -1.35
CA GLY A 264 24.38 -8.90 -0.16
C GLY A 264 24.01 -7.58 0.51
N GLU A 265 22.80 -7.07 0.30
CA GLU A 265 22.28 -5.92 1.04
C GLU A 265 22.23 -6.20 2.55
N ASP A 266 22.50 -5.17 3.36
CA ASP A 266 22.55 -5.30 4.81
C ASP A 266 21.14 -5.45 5.40
N ILE A 267 20.85 -6.63 5.94
CA ILE A 267 19.59 -6.93 6.64
C ILE A 267 19.37 -6.03 7.87
N ASN A 268 20.45 -5.49 8.45
CA ASN A 268 20.40 -4.62 9.62
C ASN A 268 20.23 -3.14 9.25
N LYS A 269 20.23 -2.80 7.96
CA LYS A 269 19.95 -1.43 7.53
C LYS A 269 18.55 -1.07 8.00
N MET A 270 18.50 -0.33 9.10
CA MET A 270 17.26 -0.08 9.81
C MET A 270 16.33 0.71 8.92
N TYR A 271 15.17 0.13 8.68
CA TYR A 271 14.06 0.87 8.11
C TYR A 271 13.56 1.85 9.18
N ASN A 272 13.81 3.15 8.99
CA ASN A 272 13.40 4.18 9.94
C ASN A 272 11.89 4.21 10.18
N LEU A 273 11.06 3.67 9.28
CA LEU A 273 9.61 3.50 9.53
C LEU A 273 9.32 2.49 10.65
N PHE A 274 10.15 1.45 10.80
CA PHE A 274 10.08 0.54 11.95
C PHE A 274 10.37 1.31 13.24
N PHE A 275 11.28 2.30 13.22
CA PHE A 275 11.49 3.20 14.36
C PHE A 275 10.28 4.09 14.63
N SER A 276 9.59 4.60 13.62
CA SER A 276 8.34 5.38 13.79
C SER A 276 7.22 4.56 14.44
N ILE A 277 7.06 3.29 14.04
CA ILE A 277 6.04 2.38 14.56
C ILE A 277 6.46 1.80 15.93
N PHE A 278 7.75 1.53 16.13
CA PHE A 278 8.29 1.10 17.44
C PHE A 278 8.34 2.23 18.45
N ASN A 279 8.52 3.50 18.08
CA ASN A 279 8.45 4.62 19.03
C ASN A 279 7.04 4.72 19.66
N ILE A 280 5.98 4.45 18.89
CA ILE A 280 4.61 4.35 19.44
C ILE A 280 4.47 3.16 20.41
N PHE A 281 5.16 2.05 20.15
CA PHE A 281 5.18 0.90 21.07
C PHE A 281 6.09 1.11 22.29
N TYR A 282 7.20 1.82 22.14
CA TYR A 282 8.14 2.15 23.22
C TYR A 282 7.51 3.15 24.19
N ASP A 283 6.75 4.14 23.71
CA ASP A 283 6.01 5.07 24.57
C ASP A 283 4.93 4.35 25.40
N ILE A 284 4.25 3.35 24.83
CA ILE A 284 3.25 2.55 25.56
C ILE A 284 3.92 1.60 26.57
N ILE A 285 5.03 0.97 26.21
CA ILE A 285 5.79 0.09 27.13
C ILE A 285 6.44 0.91 28.25
N PHE A 286 6.94 2.12 27.96
CA PHE A 286 7.54 3.02 28.95
C PHE A 286 6.47 3.61 29.90
N LEU A 287 5.27 3.94 29.39
CA LEU A 287 4.12 4.38 30.20
C LEU A 287 3.63 3.25 31.13
N PHE A 288 3.63 1.99 30.66
CA PHE A 288 3.26 0.83 31.49
C PHE A 288 4.29 0.53 32.59
N ILE A 289 5.58 0.71 32.33
CA ILE A 289 6.63 0.54 33.34
C ILE A 289 6.57 1.68 34.39
N PHE A 290 6.22 2.90 33.99
CA PHE A 290 6.11 4.05 34.92
C PHE A 290 4.88 3.98 35.83
N ILE A 291 3.77 3.39 35.37
CA ILE A 291 2.54 3.20 36.17
C ILE A 291 2.67 2.04 37.17
N ILE A 292 3.56 1.08 36.92
CA ILE A 292 3.78 -0.07 37.82
C ILE A 292 4.80 0.26 38.93
N ILE A 293 5.58 1.33 38.78
CA ILE A 293 6.67 1.71 39.70
C ILE A 293 6.28 2.88 40.63
N LEU A 294 5.10 3.49 40.46
CA LEU A 294 4.51 4.51 41.35
C LEU A 294 3.34 3.95 42.15
#